data_AF-A0A6N3HG85-F1
#
_entry.id   AF-A0A6N3HG85-F1
#
_cell.length_a   1.000
_cell.length_b   1.000
_cell.length_c   1.000
_cell.angle_alpha   90.00
_cell.angle_beta   90.00
_cell.angle_gamma   90.00
#
_symmetry.space_group_name_H-M   'P 1'
#
loop_
_entity.id
_entity.type
_entity.pdbx_description
1 polymer ?
#
loop_
_entity_poly.entity_id
_entity_poly.type
_entity_poly.pdbx_seq_one_letter_code
_entity_poly.pdbx_strand_id
1 'polypeptide(L)'
;MLERKRKLDCANGREKADLVLKNGNVLNVFTEEVLKADVAICGDTIVGVGEYEGKEEIDCTGKYLVPGFIDAHMHIESCMAAPGELAKVLAKAGTTTIIADPHEIVNVSGTKGMDYFLKCAAKLLVNVFFMVPSAVPATDVETNGCGEFLASDMMKYVDNARVLGLGETMRFMECCEGEKRMADKLELFAKKHIDGHAPGIRGKEVQAYRLAGVENDHECSTAEEVLDKLRAGLHIYVREGSGAKNLETLIKTMLDAGVCLDRCAFCTDDKHVEEIRKEGHISTCIRKAIALGVPVAKAYKMGSYQAAEFYGLKNYGAIGAGYRADIVFLDDLEQVRPLDVMKDGRILTEEDYAKDYSVPVPDELLHTVHVGEVTKEKIRLSCDGKTDVIQMNPHQIVTTHLVEEVPTENGYFKSDGVYNKICVVERHGKTGEIGVAPLKGFGVKGGAVATSVAHDSHNLIVAGDNDEDILAAIKGVEENQGGYVIASGGKVVDVLPLPICGLMSEKSCDEITEKVADMLEEAKKLGISEDVDPFITLSFMALTVIPEIRVTERGVYLFGAK
;
A
#
# COMPACT_ATOMS: atom_id res chain seq x y z
N MET A 1 24.22 9.38 -29.19
CA MET A 1 24.67 8.53 -30.33
C MET A 1 25.87 7.64 -29.98
N LEU A 2 26.91 8.16 -29.31
CA LEU A 2 28.09 7.38 -28.94
C LEU A 2 27.79 6.22 -27.97
N GLU A 3 26.94 6.45 -26.96
CA GLU A 3 26.54 5.42 -25.99
C GLU A 3 25.73 4.28 -26.63
N ARG A 4 24.80 4.62 -27.53
CA ARG A 4 24.03 3.61 -28.29
C ARG A 4 24.95 2.77 -29.18
N LYS A 5 25.94 3.38 -29.84
CA LYS A 5 26.92 2.64 -30.66
C LYS A 5 27.66 1.63 -29.81
N ARG A 6 28.17 2.03 -28.63
CA ARG A 6 28.86 1.12 -27.71
C ARG A 6 27.98 -0.04 -27.27
N LYS A 7 26.73 0.23 -26.84
CA LYS A 7 25.76 -0.82 -26.47
C LYS A 7 25.53 -1.82 -27.64
N LEU A 8 25.44 -1.32 -28.87
CA LEU A 8 25.33 -2.16 -30.07
C LEU A 8 26.60 -2.95 -30.36
N ASP A 9 27.79 -2.36 -30.21
CA ASP A 9 29.06 -3.05 -30.43
C ASP A 9 29.27 -4.17 -29.39
N CYS A 10 28.84 -3.96 -28.13
CA CYS A 10 28.78 -5.01 -27.11
C CYS A 10 27.77 -6.11 -27.47
N ALA A 11 26.55 -5.73 -27.88
CA ALA A 11 25.51 -6.69 -28.28
C ALA A 11 25.93 -7.57 -29.46
N ASN A 12 26.71 -7.01 -30.40
CA ASN A 12 27.28 -7.72 -31.55
C ASN A 12 28.57 -8.50 -31.23
N GLY A 13 29.07 -8.45 -29.99
CA GLY A 13 30.33 -9.09 -29.60
C GLY A 13 31.61 -8.47 -30.22
N ARG A 14 31.52 -7.25 -30.77
CA ARG A 14 32.69 -6.51 -31.29
C ARG A 14 33.52 -5.89 -30.18
N GLU A 15 32.87 -5.56 -29.07
CA GLU A 15 33.49 -5.13 -27.82
C GLU A 15 33.00 -6.02 -26.68
N LYS A 16 33.82 -6.19 -25.65
CA LYS A 16 33.39 -6.87 -24.42
C LYS A 16 32.36 -6.03 -23.68
N ALA A 17 31.32 -6.69 -23.19
CA ALA A 17 30.35 -6.07 -22.30
C ALA A 17 31.04 -5.62 -20.99
N ASP A 18 30.40 -4.72 -20.25
CA ASP A 18 30.99 -4.22 -19.00
C ASP A 18 30.98 -5.31 -17.93
N LEU A 19 29.86 -6.01 -17.82
CA LEU A 19 29.67 -7.17 -16.96
C LEU A 19 28.95 -8.28 -17.73
N VAL A 20 29.34 -9.54 -17.51
CA VAL A 20 28.60 -10.71 -17.98
C VAL A 20 28.32 -11.65 -16.82
N LEU A 21 27.04 -11.99 -16.64
CA LEU A 21 26.59 -13.07 -15.76
C LEU A 21 26.68 -14.39 -16.52
N LYS A 22 27.64 -15.24 -16.19
CA LYS A 22 27.97 -16.46 -16.94
C LYS A 22 27.14 -17.66 -16.48
N ASN A 23 26.76 -18.54 -17.41
CA ASN A 23 26.18 -19.87 -17.12
C ASN A 23 24.88 -19.87 -16.27
N GLY A 24 24.10 -18.79 -16.29
CA GLY A 24 22.86 -18.69 -15.52
C GLY A 24 21.70 -19.47 -16.16
N ASN A 25 20.70 -19.80 -15.34
CA ASN A 25 19.39 -20.26 -15.81
C ASN A 25 18.45 -19.06 -15.92
N VAL A 26 18.38 -18.44 -17.10
CA VAL A 26 17.64 -17.21 -17.37
C VAL A 26 16.18 -17.52 -17.63
N LEU A 27 15.28 -17.01 -16.79
CA LEU A 27 13.84 -17.10 -17.04
C LEU A 27 13.43 -16.06 -18.08
N ASN A 28 13.03 -16.53 -19.27
CA ASN A 28 12.52 -15.68 -20.33
C ASN A 28 10.99 -15.56 -20.22
N VAL A 29 10.51 -14.40 -19.78
CA VAL A 29 9.08 -14.12 -19.59
C VAL A 29 8.28 -13.97 -20.90
N PHE A 30 8.96 -13.86 -22.04
CA PHE A 30 8.31 -13.78 -23.36
C PHE A 30 8.02 -15.15 -23.95
N THR A 31 8.99 -16.06 -23.86
CA THR A 31 8.86 -17.44 -24.36
C THR A 31 8.42 -18.43 -23.29
N GLU A 32 8.35 -17.98 -22.04
CA GLU A 32 7.92 -18.75 -20.87
C GLU A 32 8.79 -20.01 -20.61
N GLU A 33 10.08 -19.89 -20.89
CA GLU A 33 11.08 -20.96 -20.74
C GLU A 33 12.26 -20.53 -19.86
N VAL A 34 13.04 -21.51 -19.41
CA VAL A 34 14.31 -21.28 -18.71
C VAL A 34 15.46 -21.61 -19.66
N LEU A 35 16.27 -20.61 -19.99
CA LEU A 35 17.41 -20.71 -20.90
C LEU A 35 18.71 -20.82 -20.11
N LYS A 36 19.54 -21.81 -20.43
CA LYS A 36 20.93 -21.81 -19.94
C LYS A 36 21.77 -20.88 -20.83
N ALA A 37 22.12 -19.71 -20.31
CA ALA A 37 22.77 -18.67 -21.10
C ALA A 37 23.57 -17.69 -20.21
N ASP A 38 24.44 -16.92 -20.84
CA ASP A 38 25.02 -15.72 -20.24
C ASP A 38 24.07 -14.52 -20.42
N VAL A 39 24.17 -13.55 -19.50
CA VAL A 39 23.50 -12.24 -19.62
C VAL A 39 24.56 -11.15 -19.68
N ALA A 40 24.66 -10.46 -20.81
CA ALA A 40 25.62 -9.39 -21.04
C ALA A 40 25.04 -8.01 -20.74
N ILE A 41 25.79 -7.18 -20.02
CA ILE A 41 25.33 -5.88 -19.51
C ILE A 41 26.34 -4.79 -19.89
N CYS A 42 25.83 -3.66 -20.39
CA CYS A 42 26.63 -2.44 -20.63
C CYS A 42 25.97 -1.23 -19.95
N GLY A 43 26.66 -0.68 -18.95
CA GLY A 43 26.08 0.29 -18.02
C GLY A 43 24.87 -0.30 -17.29
N ASP A 44 23.71 0.30 -17.49
CA ASP A 44 22.42 -0.06 -16.88
C ASP A 44 21.53 -0.96 -17.74
N THR A 45 22.03 -1.38 -18.91
CA THR A 45 21.22 -2.03 -19.95
C THR A 45 21.74 -3.43 -20.24
N ILE A 46 20.83 -4.40 -20.27
CA ILE A 46 21.10 -5.73 -20.80
C ILE A 46 21.28 -5.60 -22.31
N VAL A 47 22.43 -6.03 -22.84
CA VAL A 47 22.76 -5.95 -24.28
C VAL A 47 22.61 -7.28 -25.00
N GLY A 48 22.50 -8.39 -24.27
CA GLY A 48 22.30 -9.71 -24.87
C GLY A 48 22.06 -10.83 -23.86
N VAL A 49 21.43 -11.90 -24.34
CA VAL A 49 21.27 -13.18 -23.66
C VAL A 49 21.76 -14.26 -24.62
N GLY A 50 22.75 -15.05 -24.24
CA GLY A 50 23.43 -15.99 -25.14
C GLY A 50 24.84 -16.30 -24.68
N GLU A 51 25.79 -16.45 -25.60
CA GLU A 51 27.21 -16.60 -25.28
C GLU A 51 27.92 -15.25 -25.41
N TYR A 52 28.50 -14.75 -24.32
CA TYR A 52 29.13 -13.43 -24.28
C TYR A 52 30.42 -13.41 -23.46
N GLU A 53 31.30 -12.45 -23.77
CA GLU A 53 32.50 -12.13 -22.98
C GLU A 53 32.38 -10.76 -22.31
N GLY A 54 32.78 -10.69 -21.05
CA GLY A 54 32.76 -9.48 -20.23
C GLY A 54 34.16 -8.94 -19.95
N LYS A 55 34.24 -7.66 -19.56
CA LYS A 55 35.41 -7.12 -18.86
C LYS A 55 35.47 -7.67 -17.43
N GLU A 56 34.29 -7.78 -16.81
CA GLU A 56 34.04 -8.52 -15.58
C GLU A 56 33.08 -9.67 -15.87
N GLU A 57 33.31 -10.82 -15.26
CA GLU A 57 32.50 -12.03 -15.44
C GLU A 57 32.18 -12.63 -14.08
N ILE A 58 30.90 -12.91 -13.84
CA ILE A 58 30.39 -13.51 -12.59
C ILE A 58 29.78 -14.86 -12.93
N ASP A 59 30.31 -15.93 -12.35
CA ASP A 59 29.76 -17.28 -12.55
C ASP A 59 28.43 -17.45 -11.80
N CYS A 60 27.36 -17.66 -12.55
CA CYS A 60 26.00 -17.89 -12.07
C CYS A 60 25.58 -19.35 -12.23
N THR A 61 26.53 -20.27 -12.38
CA THR A 61 26.25 -21.72 -12.49
C THR A 61 25.34 -22.19 -11.35
N GLY A 62 24.21 -22.80 -11.72
CA GLY A 62 23.22 -23.31 -10.76
C GLY A 62 22.30 -22.25 -10.16
N LYS A 63 22.44 -20.98 -10.55
CA LYS A 63 21.52 -19.90 -10.16
C LYS A 63 20.46 -19.67 -11.24
N TYR A 64 19.30 -19.21 -10.81
CA TYR A 64 18.28 -18.66 -11.70
C TYR A 64 18.38 -17.15 -11.75
N LEU A 65 18.28 -16.60 -12.95
CA LEU A 65 18.24 -15.16 -13.21
C LEU A 65 16.82 -14.82 -13.66
N VAL A 66 16.12 -14.04 -12.84
CA VAL A 66 14.73 -13.61 -13.13
C VAL A 66 14.66 -12.08 -13.16
N PRO A 67 13.68 -11.48 -13.85
CA PRO A 67 13.52 -10.02 -13.84
C PRO A 67 13.29 -9.49 -12.42
N GLY A 68 13.75 -8.27 -12.16
CA GLY A 68 13.37 -7.50 -10.97
C GLY A 68 11.86 -7.45 -10.80
N PHE A 69 11.38 -7.66 -9.56
CA PHE A 69 9.95 -7.66 -9.30
C PHE A 69 9.39 -6.25 -9.32
N ILE A 70 8.14 -6.13 -9.79
CA ILE A 70 7.40 -4.88 -9.90
C ILE A 70 6.12 -5.01 -9.11
N ASP A 71 5.92 -4.10 -8.16
CA ASP A 71 4.64 -3.94 -7.49
C ASP A 71 3.76 -2.99 -8.29
N ALA A 72 2.62 -3.50 -8.76
CA ALA A 72 1.70 -2.75 -9.61
C ALA A 72 0.91 -1.67 -8.86
N HIS A 73 0.73 -1.78 -7.54
CA HIS A 73 -0.05 -0.81 -6.75
C HIS A 73 0.29 -0.97 -5.26
N MET A 74 0.77 0.09 -4.62
CA MET A 74 1.01 0.08 -3.17
C MET A 74 1.06 1.49 -2.56
N HIS A 75 0.98 1.56 -1.23
CA HIS A 75 1.07 2.79 -0.46
C HIS A 75 2.35 2.79 0.39
N ILE A 76 3.23 3.77 0.17
CA ILE A 76 4.50 3.85 0.90
C ILE A 76 4.24 4.11 2.38
N GLU A 77 3.24 4.92 2.67
CA GLU A 77 2.85 5.38 4.00
C GLU A 77 2.46 4.22 4.92
N SER A 78 1.81 3.18 4.38
CA SER A 78 1.38 1.98 5.12
C SER A 78 2.54 1.15 5.66
N CYS A 79 3.77 1.42 5.22
CA CYS A 79 4.97 0.81 5.78
C CYS A 79 5.46 1.52 7.08
N MET A 80 4.87 2.66 7.43
CA MET A 80 5.20 3.55 8.55
C MET A 80 6.61 4.15 8.54
N ALA A 81 7.43 3.84 7.54
CA ALA A 81 8.81 4.33 7.42
C ALA A 81 8.95 5.31 6.26
N ALA A 82 9.94 6.21 6.36
CA ALA A 82 10.27 7.08 5.25
C ALA A 82 10.66 6.30 3.97
N PRO A 83 10.43 6.83 2.76
CA PRO A 83 10.66 6.10 1.50
C PRO A 83 12.07 5.52 1.34
N GLY A 84 13.08 6.18 1.93
CA GLY A 84 14.48 5.72 1.94
C GLY A 84 14.69 4.38 2.63
N GLU A 85 14.00 4.16 3.74
CA GLU A 85 14.09 2.93 4.54
C GLU A 85 13.31 1.80 3.87
N LEU A 86 12.10 2.09 3.37
CA LEU A 86 11.31 1.12 2.61
C LEU A 86 12.06 0.61 1.38
N ALA A 87 12.73 1.49 0.63
CA ALA A 87 13.48 1.12 -0.57
C ALA A 87 14.55 0.04 -0.30
N LYS A 88 15.20 0.06 0.88
CA LYS A 88 16.18 -0.95 1.28
C LYS A 88 15.51 -2.31 1.48
N VAL A 89 14.37 -2.33 2.17
CA VAL A 89 13.61 -3.55 2.46
C VAL A 89 13.05 -4.16 1.17
N LEU A 90 12.48 -3.34 0.28
CA LEU A 90 11.97 -3.77 -1.02
C LEU A 90 13.08 -4.36 -1.90
N ALA A 91 14.23 -3.68 -1.98
CA ALA A 91 15.36 -4.15 -2.76
C ALA A 91 15.87 -5.50 -2.24
N LYS A 92 15.97 -5.70 -0.91
CA LYS A 92 16.32 -7.01 -0.33
C LYS A 92 15.30 -8.10 -0.65
N ALA A 93 14.02 -7.74 -0.78
CA ALA A 93 12.94 -8.65 -1.13
C ALA A 93 12.83 -8.95 -2.66
N GLY A 94 13.73 -8.39 -3.48
CA GLY A 94 13.76 -8.60 -4.94
C GLY A 94 12.91 -7.60 -5.74
N THR A 95 12.20 -6.69 -5.07
CA THR A 95 11.40 -5.66 -5.74
C THR A 95 12.30 -4.49 -6.13
N THR A 96 12.37 -4.22 -7.43
CA THR A 96 13.22 -3.16 -7.99
C THR A 96 12.40 -1.95 -8.46
N THR A 97 11.09 -2.11 -8.61
CA THR A 97 10.16 -1.05 -9.02
C THR A 97 8.85 -1.14 -8.26
N ILE A 98 8.31 0.01 -7.85
CA ILE A 98 6.95 0.13 -7.34
C ILE A 98 6.21 1.24 -8.09
N ILE A 99 4.90 1.04 -8.25
CA ILE A 99 3.95 2.08 -8.64
C ILE A 99 3.16 2.42 -7.38
N ALA A 100 3.37 3.62 -6.86
CA ALA A 100 2.81 4.05 -5.59
C ALA A 100 1.67 5.06 -5.79
N ASP A 101 0.60 4.92 -5.02
CA ASP A 101 -0.45 5.93 -4.89
C ASP A 101 -0.28 6.63 -3.51
N PRO A 102 0.19 7.89 -3.47
CA PRO A 102 0.47 8.59 -2.23
C PRO A 102 -0.78 9.28 -1.67
N HIS A 103 -1.93 8.60 -1.73
CA HIS A 103 -3.21 9.20 -1.35
C HIS A 103 -3.26 9.55 0.14
N GLU A 104 -2.47 8.88 0.96
CA GLU A 104 -2.41 9.09 2.41
C GLU A 104 -1.77 10.43 2.75
N ILE A 105 -0.54 10.66 2.28
CA ILE A 105 0.17 11.92 2.52
C ILE A 105 -0.51 13.09 1.81
N VAL A 106 -1.19 12.85 0.69
CA VAL A 106 -1.96 13.88 -0.03
C VAL A 106 -3.25 14.20 0.71
N ASN A 107 -3.96 13.24 1.33
CA ASN A 107 -5.10 13.53 2.20
C ASN A 107 -4.72 14.47 3.36
N VAL A 108 -3.52 14.31 3.93
CA VAL A 108 -3.03 15.19 5.01
C VAL A 108 -2.54 16.54 4.47
N SER A 109 -1.69 16.55 3.44
CA SER A 109 -0.88 17.72 3.08
C SER A 109 -0.96 18.16 1.61
N GLY A 110 -1.81 17.52 0.81
CA GLY A 110 -2.07 17.89 -0.57
C GLY A 110 -0.81 17.88 -1.43
N THR A 111 -0.62 18.95 -2.21
CA THR A 111 0.54 19.08 -3.11
C THR A 111 1.90 19.01 -2.41
N LYS A 112 1.98 19.39 -1.13
CA LYS A 112 3.25 19.37 -0.37
C LYS A 112 3.73 17.94 -0.12
N GLY A 113 2.80 17.04 0.20
CA GLY A 113 3.09 15.61 0.36
C GLY A 113 3.58 14.98 -0.94
N MET A 114 2.85 15.23 -2.03
CA MET A 114 3.24 14.76 -3.38
C MET A 114 4.61 15.30 -3.82
N ASP A 115 4.88 16.60 -3.62
CA ASP A 115 6.17 17.21 -3.95
C ASP A 115 7.33 16.60 -3.12
N TYR A 116 7.09 16.24 -1.86
CA TYR A 116 8.08 15.55 -1.01
C TYR A 116 8.40 14.16 -1.56
N PHE A 117 7.39 13.36 -1.91
CA PHE A 117 7.59 12.02 -2.47
C PHE A 117 8.29 12.02 -3.82
N LEU A 118 7.96 12.96 -4.70
CA LEU A 118 8.68 13.14 -5.97
C LEU A 118 10.17 13.45 -5.76
N LYS A 119 10.51 14.23 -4.72
CA LYS A 119 11.92 14.48 -4.34
C LYS A 119 12.60 13.23 -3.79
N CYS A 120 11.91 12.45 -2.95
CA CYS A 120 12.41 11.18 -2.42
C CYS A 120 12.75 10.21 -3.56
N ALA A 121 11.82 9.98 -4.48
CA ALA A 121 11.95 9.02 -5.58
C ALA A 121 13.19 9.22 -6.48
N ALA A 122 13.77 10.42 -6.51
CA ALA A 122 14.98 10.71 -7.26
C ALA A 122 16.26 10.08 -6.66
N LYS A 123 16.24 9.67 -5.39
CA LYS A 123 17.42 9.16 -4.68
C LYS A 123 17.35 7.67 -4.32
N LEU A 124 16.18 7.07 -4.37
CA LEU A 124 15.92 5.75 -3.79
C LEU A 124 16.66 4.61 -4.51
N LEU A 125 16.86 3.53 -3.76
CA LEU A 125 17.49 2.30 -4.24
C LEU A 125 16.62 1.54 -5.26
N VAL A 126 15.30 1.72 -5.20
CA VAL A 126 14.32 1.16 -6.13
C VAL A 126 13.72 2.26 -7.00
N ASN A 127 13.19 1.89 -8.17
CA ASN A 127 12.42 2.84 -8.97
C ASN A 127 11.06 3.07 -8.30
N VAL A 128 10.70 4.33 -8.06
CA VAL A 128 9.37 4.71 -7.62
C VAL A 128 8.72 5.57 -8.70
N PHE A 129 7.57 5.11 -9.15
CA PHE A 129 6.64 5.84 -9.99
C PHE A 129 5.36 6.12 -9.20
N PHE A 130 4.64 7.17 -9.58
CA PHE A 130 3.46 7.63 -8.86
C PHE A 130 2.22 7.68 -9.73
N MET A 131 1.11 7.37 -9.11
CA MET A 131 -0.24 7.68 -9.57
C MET A 131 -0.73 8.87 -8.75
N VAL A 132 -1.35 9.87 -9.38
CA VAL A 132 -1.78 11.09 -8.68
C VAL A 132 -3.08 10.81 -7.93
N PRO A 133 -3.17 11.00 -6.60
CA PRO A 133 -4.33 10.60 -5.81
C PRO A 133 -5.65 11.17 -6.34
N SER A 134 -6.62 10.30 -6.59
CA SER A 134 -7.83 10.69 -7.30
C SER A 134 -8.97 11.15 -6.37
N ALA A 135 -9.05 10.56 -5.16
CA ALA A 135 -10.19 10.63 -4.27
C ALA A 135 -9.79 11.27 -2.92
N VAL A 136 -9.52 12.57 -2.96
CA VAL A 136 -9.10 13.34 -1.78
C VAL A 136 -10.05 14.53 -1.55
N PRO A 137 -10.90 14.50 -0.49
CA PRO A 137 -11.16 13.32 0.37
C PRO A 137 -11.92 12.21 -0.39
N ALA A 138 -11.90 10.99 0.14
CA ALA A 138 -12.57 9.84 -0.46
C ALA A 138 -14.11 9.98 -0.45
N THR A 139 -14.66 10.63 0.58
CA THR A 139 -16.09 10.94 0.72
C THR A 139 -16.31 12.38 1.22
N ASP A 140 -17.54 12.89 1.12
CA ASP A 140 -17.89 14.25 1.60
C ASP A 140 -18.27 14.28 3.10
N VAL A 141 -18.27 13.10 3.76
CA VAL A 141 -18.72 12.95 5.15
C VAL A 141 -17.62 13.16 6.17
N GLU A 142 -16.36 13.20 5.74
CA GLU A 142 -15.18 13.32 6.60
C GLU A 142 -14.37 14.58 6.30
N THR A 143 -13.61 14.99 7.32
CA THR A 143 -12.69 16.13 7.27
C THR A 143 -11.25 15.62 7.20
N ASN A 144 -10.57 15.83 6.08
CA ASN A 144 -9.15 15.54 5.91
C ASN A 144 -8.27 16.79 6.08
N GLY A 145 -6.95 16.65 5.93
CA GLY A 145 -5.98 17.74 6.12
C GLY A 145 -5.90 18.72 4.96
N CYS A 146 -5.88 18.26 3.72
CA CYS A 146 -5.69 19.17 2.59
C CYS A 146 -6.99 19.81 2.07
N GLY A 147 -8.16 19.29 2.44
CA GLY A 147 -9.42 19.63 1.79
C GLY A 147 -9.57 18.91 0.45
N GLU A 148 -10.13 19.60 -0.54
CA GLU A 148 -10.25 19.04 -1.90
C GLU A 148 -8.91 19.05 -2.63
N PHE A 149 -8.61 17.96 -3.33
CA PHE A 149 -7.53 17.90 -4.32
C PHE A 149 -8.14 17.84 -5.72
N LEU A 150 -8.10 18.97 -6.43
CA LEU A 150 -8.82 19.17 -7.68
C LEU A 150 -7.91 18.93 -8.90
N ALA A 151 -8.51 18.77 -10.07
CA ALA A 151 -7.77 18.65 -11.34
C ALA A 151 -6.79 19.84 -11.57
N SER A 152 -7.14 21.04 -11.10
CA SER A 152 -6.25 22.21 -11.14
C SER A 152 -4.95 22.02 -10.35
N ASP A 153 -5.01 21.35 -9.20
CA ASP A 153 -3.84 21.08 -8.35
C ASP A 153 -2.94 20.00 -8.97
N MET A 154 -3.55 19.08 -9.72
CA MET A 154 -2.89 17.95 -10.37
C MET A 154 -2.12 18.35 -11.64
N MET A 155 -2.49 19.46 -12.28
CA MET A 155 -2.00 19.86 -13.61
C MET A 155 -0.46 19.92 -13.69
N LYS A 156 0.21 20.34 -12.61
CA LYS A 156 1.68 20.43 -12.57
C LYS A 156 2.39 19.06 -12.56
N TYR A 157 1.68 17.98 -12.28
CA TYR A 157 2.24 16.62 -12.18
C TYR A 157 2.10 15.79 -13.45
N VAL A 158 1.14 16.13 -14.31
CA VAL A 158 0.78 15.32 -15.48
C VAL A 158 2.02 15.01 -16.33
N ASP A 159 2.83 16.01 -16.66
CA ASP A 159 4.00 15.82 -17.52
C ASP A 159 5.26 15.33 -16.79
N ASN A 160 5.18 15.04 -15.49
CA ASN A 160 6.31 14.51 -14.74
C ASN A 160 6.61 13.07 -15.20
N ALA A 161 7.89 12.78 -15.50
CA ALA A 161 8.31 11.46 -15.98
C ALA A 161 8.12 10.32 -14.97
N ARG A 162 7.96 10.63 -13.68
CA ARG A 162 7.65 9.66 -12.63
C ARG A 162 6.15 9.50 -12.40
N VAL A 163 5.31 10.31 -13.02
CA VAL A 163 3.85 10.24 -12.87
C VAL A 163 3.26 9.48 -14.05
N LEU A 164 2.74 8.29 -13.77
CA LEU A 164 2.21 7.38 -14.79
C LEU A 164 0.74 7.62 -15.07
N GLY A 165 -0.01 8.21 -14.12
CA GLY A 165 -1.44 8.37 -14.29
C GLY A 165 -2.18 8.93 -13.08
N LEU A 166 -3.48 8.66 -13.06
CA LEU A 166 -4.39 8.97 -11.96
C LEU A 166 -4.52 7.74 -11.05
N GLY A 167 -4.36 7.95 -9.75
CA GLY A 167 -4.47 6.95 -8.69
C GLY A 167 -5.85 6.36 -8.57
N GLU A 168 -6.00 5.45 -7.63
CA GLU A 168 -7.14 4.57 -7.54
C GLU A 168 -8.45 5.37 -7.39
N THR A 169 -9.43 5.11 -8.25
CA THR A 169 -10.66 5.92 -8.34
C THR A 169 -11.75 5.42 -7.39
N MET A 170 -11.53 5.66 -6.08
CA MET A 170 -12.40 5.22 -4.97
C MET A 170 -13.78 5.88 -4.97
N ARG A 171 -13.92 7.07 -5.58
CA ARG A 171 -15.22 7.69 -5.87
C ARG A 171 -15.86 7.04 -7.11
N PHE A 172 -15.94 5.72 -7.13
CA PHE A 172 -16.30 4.95 -8.33
C PHE A 172 -17.74 5.21 -8.80
N MET A 173 -18.67 5.52 -7.89
CA MET A 173 -20.03 5.93 -8.25
C MET A 173 -20.03 7.25 -9.03
N GLU A 174 -19.25 8.24 -8.58
CA GLU A 174 -19.10 9.52 -9.28
C GLU A 174 -18.46 9.34 -10.67
N CYS A 175 -17.52 8.41 -10.81
CA CYS A 175 -16.97 8.03 -12.11
C CYS A 175 -18.05 7.43 -13.02
N CYS A 176 -18.93 6.57 -12.49
CA CYS A 176 -20.00 5.93 -13.26
C CYS A 176 -21.12 6.93 -13.65
N GLU A 177 -21.41 7.90 -12.79
CA GLU A 177 -22.44 8.92 -12.98
C GLU A 177 -21.94 10.10 -13.84
N GLY A 178 -20.62 10.20 -14.05
CA GLY A 178 -20.00 11.28 -14.82
C GLY A 178 -20.00 12.61 -14.06
N GLU A 179 -19.93 12.56 -12.73
CA GLU A 179 -19.94 13.73 -11.87
C GLU A 179 -18.73 14.63 -12.17
N LYS A 180 -19.00 15.95 -12.25
CA LYS A 180 -18.04 16.90 -12.82
C LYS A 180 -16.66 16.84 -12.13
N ARG A 181 -16.64 16.69 -10.81
CA ARG A 181 -15.38 16.67 -10.02
C ARG A 181 -14.46 15.52 -10.40
N MET A 182 -15.02 14.35 -10.70
CA MET A 182 -14.25 13.19 -11.18
C MET A 182 -14.01 13.28 -12.68
N ALA A 183 -15.00 13.70 -13.47
CA ALA A 183 -14.87 13.88 -14.91
C ALA A 183 -13.72 14.83 -15.28
N ASP A 184 -13.54 15.95 -14.55
CA ASP A 184 -12.43 16.87 -14.77
C ASP A 184 -11.05 16.20 -14.56
N LYS A 185 -10.94 15.29 -13.57
CA LYS A 185 -9.70 14.54 -13.28
C LYS A 185 -9.46 13.46 -14.31
N LEU A 186 -10.50 12.71 -14.67
CA LEU A 186 -10.43 11.67 -15.71
C LEU A 186 -10.00 12.28 -17.06
N GLU A 187 -10.56 13.42 -17.46
CA GLU A 187 -10.18 14.11 -18.69
C GLU A 187 -8.73 14.61 -18.65
N LEU A 188 -8.28 15.15 -17.51
CA LEU A 188 -6.89 15.59 -17.34
C LEU A 188 -5.88 14.45 -17.56
N PHE A 189 -6.24 13.23 -17.17
CA PHE A 189 -5.41 12.03 -17.29
C PHE A 189 -5.83 11.09 -18.43
N ALA A 190 -6.74 11.47 -19.32
CA ALA A 190 -7.30 10.58 -20.36
C ALA A 190 -6.27 9.99 -21.36
N LYS A 191 -5.04 10.52 -21.40
CA LYS A 191 -3.91 10.02 -22.22
C LYS A 191 -2.87 9.25 -21.41
N LYS A 192 -3.17 9.00 -20.14
CA LYS A 192 -2.36 8.29 -19.17
C LYS A 192 -3.18 7.18 -18.56
N HIS A 193 -2.52 6.37 -17.76
CA HIS A 193 -3.15 5.26 -17.08
C HIS A 193 -4.09 5.77 -15.97
N ILE A 194 -5.19 5.06 -15.72
CA ILE A 194 -6.14 5.40 -14.66
C ILE A 194 -6.42 4.14 -13.83
N ASP A 195 -6.04 4.21 -12.56
CA ASP A 195 -6.22 3.11 -11.62
C ASP A 195 -7.63 3.08 -11.03
N GLY A 196 -8.08 1.86 -10.71
CA GLY A 196 -9.42 1.62 -10.19
C GLY A 196 -9.42 1.11 -8.76
N HIS A 197 -10.50 1.46 -8.06
CA HIS A 197 -10.89 0.98 -6.75
C HIS A 197 -12.42 0.93 -6.73
N ALA A 198 -12.99 -0.23 -7.04
CA ALA A 198 -14.44 -0.36 -7.14
C ALA A 198 -14.95 -1.67 -6.53
N PRO A 199 -14.96 -1.79 -5.19
CA PRO A 199 -15.51 -2.96 -4.50
C PRO A 199 -17.01 -3.11 -4.78
N GLY A 200 -17.46 -4.33 -5.07
CA GLY A 200 -18.89 -4.67 -5.10
C GLY A 200 -19.68 -4.28 -6.35
N ILE A 201 -19.17 -3.43 -7.25
CA ILE A 201 -19.87 -3.08 -8.49
C ILE A 201 -19.96 -4.27 -9.45
N ARG A 202 -21.09 -4.39 -10.18
CA ARG A 202 -21.33 -5.48 -11.16
C ARG A 202 -22.16 -5.02 -12.36
N GLY A 203 -22.11 -5.81 -13.42
CA GLY A 203 -22.89 -5.64 -14.64
C GLY A 203 -22.69 -4.27 -15.27
N LYS A 204 -23.76 -3.47 -15.31
CA LYS A 204 -23.75 -2.16 -15.98
C LYS A 204 -22.80 -1.16 -15.32
N GLU A 205 -22.61 -1.23 -14.01
CA GLU A 205 -21.72 -0.33 -13.29
C GLU A 205 -20.26 -0.59 -13.67
N VAL A 206 -19.84 -1.86 -13.79
CA VAL A 206 -18.51 -2.23 -14.30
C VAL A 206 -18.29 -1.69 -15.72
N GLN A 207 -19.30 -1.79 -16.59
CA GLN A 207 -19.21 -1.24 -17.95
C GLN A 207 -19.08 0.29 -17.94
N ALA A 208 -19.85 0.98 -17.10
CA ALA A 208 -19.77 2.44 -16.96
C ALA A 208 -18.41 2.88 -16.41
N TYR A 209 -17.91 2.19 -15.38
CA TYR A 209 -16.61 2.46 -14.78
C TYR A 209 -15.45 2.27 -15.77
N ARG A 210 -15.47 1.18 -16.54
CA ARG A 210 -14.49 0.97 -17.63
C ARG A 210 -14.59 2.07 -18.68
N LEU A 211 -15.81 2.45 -19.08
CA LEU A 211 -16.05 3.48 -20.10
C LEU A 211 -15.59 4.88 -19.63
N ALA A 212 -15.61 5.15 -18.33
CA ALA A 212 -15.09 6.38 -17.74
C ALA A 212 -13.57 6.54 -17.93
N GLY A 213 -12.86 5.47 -18.32
CA GLY A 213 -11.43 5.48 -18.64
C GLY A 213 -10.59 4.60 -17.73
N VAL A 214 -11.14 4.10 -16.62
CA VAL A 214 -10.43 3.26 -15.65
C VAL A 214 -9.97 1.94 -16.27
N GLU A 215 -8.73 1.53 -16.02
CA GLU A 215 -8.09 0.43 -16.75
C GLU A 215 -7.84 -0.84 -15.93
N ASN A 216 -7.88 -0.75 -14.60
CA ASN A 216 -7.66 -1.88 -13.70
C ASN A 216 -8.53 -1.79 -12.45
N ASP A 217 -8.41 -2.80 -11.59
CA ASP A 217 -8.97 -2.82 -10.24
C ASP A 217 -8.23 -3.84 -9.37
N HIS A 218 -8.04 -3.53 -8.09
CA HIS A 218 -7.48 -4.43 -7.07
C HIS A 218 -8.51 -4.87 -6.00
N GLU A 219 -9.74 -4.35 -6.05
CA GLU A 219 -10.78 -4.58 -5.03
C GLU A 219 -11.70 -5.77 -5.33
N CYS A 220 -11.23 -6.73 -6.12
CA CYS A 220 -11.99 -7.95 -6.39
C CYS A 220 -11.96 -8.88 -5.17
N SER A 221 -13.13 -9.17 -4.59
CA SER A 221 -13.25 -10.10 -3.45
C SER A 221 -13.94 -11.42 -3.80
N THR A 222 -14.69 -11.46 -4.90
CA THR A 222 -15.51 -12.61 -5.31
C THR A 222 -15.24 -13.06 -6.73
N ALA A 223 -15.63 -14.30 -7.03
CA ALA A 223 -15.50 -14.86 -8.36
C ALA A 223 -16.30 -14.11 -9.43
N GLU A 224 -17.48 -13.61 -9.05
CA GLU A 224 -18.33 -12.87 -9.98
C GLU A 224 -17.70 -11.53 -10.36
N GLU A 225 -17.14 -10.80 -9.38
CA GLU A 225 -16.50 -9.50 -9.62
C GLU A 225 -15.29 -9.61 -10.54
N VAL A 226 -14.37 -10.54 -10.25
CA VAL A 226 -13.16 -10.70 -11.06
C VAL A 226 -13.50 -11.07 -12.50
N LEU A 227 -14.47 -11.97 -12.71
CA LEU A 227 -14.87 -12.38 -14.05
C LEU A 227 -15.58 -11.26 -14.82
N ASP A 228 -16.41 -10.47 -14.15
CA ASP A 228 -17.15 -9.38 -14.79
C ASP A 228 -16.22 -8.23 -15.19
N LYS A 229 -15.27 -7.87 -14.32
CA LYS A 229 -14.24 -6.85 -14.58
C LYS A 229 -13.28 -7.28 -15.70
N LEU A 230 -12.85 -8.55 -15.72
CA LEU A 230 -12.08 -9.10 -16.84
C LEU A 230 -12.84 -9.08 -18.17
N ARG A 231 -14.14 -9.42 -18.17
CA ARG A 231 -14.99 -9.38 -19.37
C ARG A 231 -15.21 -7.95 -19.89
N ALA A 232 -15.22 -6.96 -19.01
CA ALA A 232 -15.23 -5.55 -19.38
C ALA A 232 -13.87 -5.05 -19.92
N GLY A 233 -12.81 -5.85 -19.79
CA GLY A 233 -11.48 -5.52 -20.30
C GLY A 233 -10.63 -4.71 -19.32
N LEU A 234 -10.92 -4.76 -18.02
CA LEU A 234 -10.02 -4.29 -16.97
C LEU A 234 -8.84 -5.26 -16.81
N HIS A 235 -7.70 -4.76 -16.35
CA HIS A 235 -6.67 -5.57 -15.72
C HIS A 235 -7.05 -5.84 -14.26
N ILE A 236 -6.60 -6.97 -13.71
CA ILE A 236 -6.83 -7.32 -12.31
C ILE A 236 -5.50 -7.29 -11.58
N TYR A 237 -5.40 -6.43 -10.57
CA TYR A 237 -4.25 -6.41 -9.69
C TYR A 237 -4.56 -7.32 -8.50
N VAL A 238 -3.84 -8.43 -8.43
CA VAL A 238 -4.06 -9.50 -7.46
C VAL A 238 -3.31 -9.13 -6.18
N ARG A 239 -4.07 -8.65 -5.20
CA ARG A 239 -3.57 -8.11 -3.92
C ARG A 239 -3.17 -9.18 -2.91
N GLU A 240 -2.03 -8.97 -2.28
CA GLU A 240 -1.55 -9.71 -1.11
C GLU A 240 -0.86 -8.77 -0.09
N GLY A 241 -1.69 -7.99 0.61
CA GLY A 241 -1.27 -7.01 1.62
C GLY A 241 -1.28 -7.56 3.05
N SER A 242 -1.13 -6.67 4.03
CA SER A 242 -1.17 -6.97 5.47
C SER A 242 -2.61 -7.13 5.97
N GLY A 243 -3.47 -6.15 5.67
CA GLY A 243 -4.89 -6.17 6.04
C GLY A 243 -5.78 -6.94 5.07
N ALA A 244 -5.42 -7.00 3.78
CA ALA A 244 -6.24 -7.59 2.72
C ALA A 244 -5.46 -8.63 1.90
N LYS A 245 -5.90 -9.90 1.97
CA LYS A 245 -5.25 -11.06 1.33
C LYS A 245 -6.21 -11.73 0.35
N ASN A 246 -6.22 -11.26 -0.91
CA ASN A 246 -7.17 -11.71 -1.94
C ASN A 246 -6.56 -12.74 -2.90
N LEU A 247 -5.23 -12.89 -2.93
CA LEU A 247 -4.51 -13.68 -3.94
C LEU A 247 -5.05 -15.10 -4.04
N GLU A 248 -5.17 -15.82 -2.93
CA GLU A 248 -5.58 -17.22 -2.95
C GLU A 248 -6.96 -17.39 -3.58
N THR A 249 -7.93 -16.58 -3.15
CA THR A 249 -9.31 -16.61 -3.66
C THR A 249 -9.36 -16.29 -5.15
N LEU A 250 -8.68 -15.23 -5.58
CA LEU A 250 -8.71 -14.77 -6.97
C LEU A 250 -8.00 -15.74 -7.91
N ILE A 251 -6.80 -16.22 -7.54
CA ILE A 251 -6.04 -17.17 -8.36
C ILE A 251 -6.80 -18.49 -8.51
N LYS A 252 -7.31 -19.08 -7.41
CA LYS A 252 -8.10 -20.31 -7.49
C LYS A 252 -9.32 -20.14 -8.37
N THR A 253 -10.05 -19.05 -8.19
CA THR A 253 -11.22 -18.72 -9.03
C THR A 253 -10.86 -18.72 -10.51
N MET A 254 -9.81 -17.99 -10.89
CA MET A 254 -9.43 -17.85 -12.30
C MET A 254 -8.94 -19.18 -12.90
N LEU A 255 -8.20 -19.98 -12.12
CA LEU A 255 -7.76 -21.31 -12.54
C LEU A 255 -8.95 -22.26 -12.73
N ASP A 256 -9.88 -22.32 -11.77
CA ASP A 256 -11.08 -23.16 -11.84
C ASP A 256 -11.99 -22.77 -13.01
N ALA A 257 -12.08 -21.47 -13.31
CA ALA A 257 -12.84 -20.94 -14.44
C ALA A 257 -12.11 -21.08 -15.80
N GLY A 258 -10.86 -21.56 -15.82
CA GLY A 258 -10.05 -21.68 -17.05
C GLY A 258 -9.71 -20.32 -17.68
N VAL A 259 -9.61 -19.27 -16.87
CA VAL A 259 -9.36 -17.89 -17.31
C VAL A 259 -7.86 -17.65 -17.46
N CYS A 260 -7.47 -16.96 -18.53
CA CYS A 260 -6.07 -16.61 -18.77
C CYS A 260 -5.60 -15.49 -17.84
N LEU A 261 -4.46 -15.70 -17.16
CA LEU A 261 -3.85 -14.71 -16.24
C LEU A 261 -2.96 -13.66 -16.95
N ASP A 262 -3.15 -13.41 -18.25
CA ASP A 262 -2.36 -12.42 -19.03
C ASP A 262 -2.83 -10.98 -18.82
N ARG A 263 -3.92 -10.79 -18.06
CA ARG A 263 -4.46 -9.49 -17.65
C ARG A 263 -4.28 -9.27 -16.15
N CYS A 264 -3.33 -9.95 -15.53
CA CYS A 264 -3.17 -9.96 -14.09
C CYS A 264 -1.76 -9.54 -13.67
N ALA A 265 -1.64 -8.57 -12.78
CA ALA A 265 -0.39 -8.23 -12.12
C ALA A 265 -0.52 -8.47 -10.62
N PHE A 266 0.60 -8.62 -9.91
CA PHE A 266 0.58 -8.65 -8.45
C PHE A 266 0.72 -7.24 -7.88
N CYS A 267 0.01 -6.99 -6.79
CA CYS A 267 0.15 -5.78 -5.99
C CYS A 267 0.15 -6.12 -4.49
N THR A 268 0.67 -5.21 -3.68
CA THR A 268 0.61 -5.36 -2.21
C THR A 268 -0.35 -4.42 -1.53
N ASP A 269 -0.71 -3.30 -2.17
CA ASP A 269 -1.59 -2.30 -1.59
C ASP A 269 -1.01 -1.80 -0.24
N ASP A 270 -1.69 -2.05 0.88
CA ASP A 270 -1.13 -1.85 2.22
C ASP A 270 -0.27 -3.03 2.68
N LYS A 271 1.03 -2.81 2.91
CA LYS A 271 1.90 -3.83 3.49
C LYS A 271 2.91 -3.30 4.48
N HIS A 272 2.89 -3.84 5.68
CA HIS A 272 3.81 -3.48 6.75
C HIS A 272 5.21 -4.05 6.50
N VAL A 273 6.24 -3.28 6.89
CA VAL A 273 7.65 -3.66 6.76
C VAL A 273 7.98 -5.01 7.40
N GLU A 274 7.37 -5.30 8.55
CA GLU A 274 7.58 -6.57 9.26
C GLU A 274 7.17 -7.78 8.41
N GLU A 275 6.00 -7.71 7.77
CA GLU A 275 5.53 -8.77 6.88
C GLU A 275 6.41 -8.88 5.62
N ILE A 276 6.89 -7.76 5.08
CA ILE A 276 7.82 -7.78 3.94
C ILE A 276 9.11 -8.52 4.33
N ARG A 277 9.64 -8.28 5.53
CA ARG A 277 10.86 -8.96 6.03
C ARG A 277 10.62 -10.44 6.29
N LYS A 278 9.46 -10.80 6.82
CA LYS A 278 9.12 -12.18 7.22
C LYS A 278 8.77 -13.06 6.03
N GLU A 279 7.93 -12.58 5.13
CA GLU A 279 7.35 -13.39 4.06
C GLU A 279 7.96 -13.07 2.69
N GLY A 280 8.35 -11.81 2.49
CA GLY A 280 8.71 -11.22 1.21
C GLY A 280 7.68 -10.19 0.73
N HIS A 281 7.94 -9.60 -0.43
CA HIS A 281 7.07 -8.62 -1.08
C HIS A 281 6.30 -9.30 -2.23
N ILE A 282 6.47 -8.84 -3.47
CA ILE A 282 5.97 -9.53 -4.69
C ILE A 282 6.52 -10.95 -4.82
N SER A 283 7.70 -11.24 -4.26
CA SER A 283 8.23 -12.60 -4.16
C SER A 283 7.27 -13.57 -3.45
N THR A 284 6.54 -13.10 -2.44
CA THR A 284 5.49 -13.87 -1.76
C THR A 284 4.33 -14.17 -2.70
N CYS A 285 3.89 -13.18 -3.50
CA CYS A 285 2.80 -13.35 -4.44
C CYS A 285 3.13 -14.41 -5.50
N ILE A 286 4.34 -14.35 -6.06
CA ILE A 286 4.85 -15.33 -7.03
C ILE A 286 4.86 -16.73 -6.39
N ARG A 287 5.45 -16.87 -5.20
CA ARG A 287 5.54 -18.14 -4.46
C ARG A 287 4.16 -18.75 -4.21
N LYS A 288 3.21 -17.95 -3.70
CA LYS A 288 1.83 -18.37 -3.42
C LYS A 288 1.12 -18.79 -4.71
N ALA A 289 1.23 -18.01 -5.78
CA ALA A 289 0.61 -18.34 -7.06
C ALA A 289 1.12 -19.66 -7.64
N ILE A 290 2.43 -19.91 -7.59
CA ILE A 290 3.03 -21.18 -8.02
C ILE A 290 2.48 -22.34 -7.19
N ALA A 291 2.44 -22.20 -5.87
CA ALA A 291 1.89 -23.22 -4.96
C ALA A 291 0.41 -23.52 -5.23
N LEU A 292 -0.35 -22.55 -5.78
CA LEU A 292 -1.74 -22.70 -6.19
C LEU A 292 -1.91 -23.32 -7.59
N GLY A 293 -0.82 -23.60 -8.30
CA GLY A 293 -0.85 -24.26 -9.61
C GLY A 293 -0.67 -23.31 -10.81
N VAL A 294 -0.35 -22.03 -10.58
CA VAL A 294 0.03 -21.14 -11.69
C VAL A 294 1.38 -21.59 -12.27
N PRO A 295 1.52 -21.74 -13.61
CA PRO A 295 2.81 -22.06 -14.22
C PRO A 295 3.90 -21.07 -13.81
N VAL A 296 5.09 -21.58 -13.46
CA VAL A 296 6.21 -20.80 -12.91
C VAL A 296 6.48 -19.53 -13.72
N ALA A 297 6.74 -19.65 -15.02
CA ALA A 297 7.05 -18.51 -15.87
C ALA A 297 5.93 -17.45 -15.88
N LYS A 298 4.66 -17.88 -15.82
CA LYS A 298 3.49 -17.00 -15.79
C LYS A 298 3.41 -16.22 -14.48
N ALA A 299 3.69 -16.87 -13.33
CA ALA A 299 3.73 -16.19 -12.04
C ALA A 299 4.81 -15.08 -12.02
N TYR A 300 6.01 -15.35 -12.53
CA TYR A 300 7.05 -14.30 -12.65
C TYR A 300 6.65 -13.19 -13.62
N LYS A 301 5.98 -13.53 -14.73
CA LYS A 301 5.46 -12.54 -15.70
C LYS A 301 4.44 -11.61 -15.03
N MET A 302 3.54 -12.13 -14.18
CA MET A 302 2.59 -11.33 -13.40
C MET A 302 3.30 -10.42 -12.37
N GLY A 303 4.37 -10.90 -11.75
CA GLY A 303 5.17 -10.13 -10.77
C GLY A 303 6.26 -9.23 -11.36
N SER A 304 6.32 -9.09 -12.69
CA SER A 304 7.31 -8.24 -13.36
C SER A 304 6.77 -7.65 -14.67
N TYR A 305 6.87 -8.39 -15.78
CA TYR A 305 6.60 -7.90 -17.13
C TYR A 305 5.17 -7.36 -17.32
N GLN A 306 4.13 -8.02 -16.80
CA GLN A 306 2.75 -7.57 -16.97
C GLN A 306 2.51 -6.21 -16.32
N ALA A 307 3.01 -6.00 -15.10
CA ALA A 307 2.93 -4.68 -14.45
C ALA A 307 3.65 -3.60 -15.30
N ALA A 308 4.85 -3.89 -15.81
CA ALA A 308 5.55 -2.97 -16.69
C ALA A 308 4.76 -2.68 -17.98
N GLU A 309 4.15 -3.70 -18.59
CA GLU A 309 3.35 -3.56 -19.80
C GLU A 309 2.11 -2.69 -19.57
N PHE A 310 1.34 -2.97 -18.51
CA PHE A 310 0.09 -2.28 -18.21
C PHE A 310 0.32 -0.77 -18.01
N TYR A 311 1.40 -0.39 -17.34
CA TYR A 311 1.78 1.01 -17.15
C TYR A 311 2.62 1.61 -18.30
N GLY A 312 2.90 0.85 -19.35
CA GLY A 312 3.72 1.32 -20.47
C GLY A 312 5.18 1.61 -20.12
N LEU A 313 5.71 1.00 -19.05
CA LEU A 313 7.11 1.09 -18.61
C LEU A 313 8.03 0.34 -19.57
N LYS A 314 8.39 1.01 -20.67
CA LYS A 314 9.29 0.45 -21.69
C LYS A 314 10.62 0.03 -21.08
N ASN A 315 11.08 -1.16 -21.45
CA ASN A 315 12.37 -1.73 -21.07
C ASN A 315 12.49 -2.16 -19.59
N TYR A 316 11.37 -2.33 -18.87
CA TYR A 316 11.34 -2.89 -17.51
C TYR A 316 10.73 -4.29 -17.49
N GLY A 317 10.96 -5.03 -16.40
CA GLY A 317 10.24 -6.28 -16.11
C GLY A 317 10.64 -7.50 -16.94
N ALA A 318 11.74 -7.46 -17.69
CA ALA A 318 12.21 -8.62 -18.44
C ALA A 318 13.75 -8.67 -18.57
N ILE A 319 14.29 -9.87 -18.82
CA ILE A 319 15.70 -10.08 -19.18
C ILE A 319 15.80 -10.26 -20.69
N GLY A 320 16.37 -9.26 -21.37
CA GLY A 320 16.55 -9.25 -22.81
C GLY A 320 17.26 -8.00 -23.30
N ALA A 321 17.80 -8.03 -24.52
CA ALA A 321 18.53 -6.89 -25.08
C ALA A 321 17.65 -5.62 -25.11
N GLY A 322 18.18 -4.52 -24.58
CA GLY A 322 17.49 -3.23 -24.47
C GLY A 322 16.72 -3.02 -23.16
N TYR A 323 16.50 -4.08 -22.37
CA TYR A 323 15.88 -3.97 -21.03
C TYR A 323 16.89 -3.47 -20.00
N ARG A 324 16.38 -2.83 -18.95
CA ARG A 324 17.14 -2.44 -17.76
C ARG A 324 17.72 -3.69 -17.10
N ALA A 325 18.97 -3.60 -16.65
CA ALA A 325 19.61 -4.64 -15.87
C ALA A 325 19.15 -4.57 -14.40
N ASP A 326 17.87 -4.86 -14.18
CA ASP A 326 17.24 -5.08 -12.89
C ASP A 326 16.92 -6.59 -12.79
N ILE A 327 17.74 -7.35 -12.04
CA ILE A 327 17.75 -8.82 -12.05
C ILE A 327 17.77 -9.35 -10.61
N VAL A 328 16.98 -10.38 -10.33
CA VAL A 328 17.02 -11.12 -9.06
C VAL A 328 17.69 -12.48 -9.29
N PHE A 329 18.60 -12.83 -8.38
CA PHE A 329 19.30 -14.11 -8.37
C PHE A 329 18.61 -15.04 -7.39
N LEU A 330 18.29 -16.26 -7.82
CA LEU A 330 17.61 -17.27 -7.00
C LEU A 330 18.36 -18.60 -7.05
N ASP A 331 18.19 -19.44 -6.04
CA ASP A 331 18.54 -20.86 -6.05
C ASP A 331 17.38 -21.75 -6.54
N ASP A 332 16.14 -21.29 -6.33
CA ASP A 332 14.93 -22.06 -6.59
C ASP A 332 13.80 -21.15 -7.11
N LEU A 333 13.22 -21.51 -8.26
CA LEU A 333 12.16 -20.73 -8.92
C LEU A 333 10.80 -20.82 -8.20
N GLU A 334 10.55 -21.86 -7.40
CA GLU A 334 9.29 -22.04 -6.68
C GLU A 334 9.35 -21.42 -5.28
N GLN A 335 10.51 -21.42 -4.62
CA GLN A 335 10.69 -20.79 -3.30
C GLN A 335 10.83 -19.27 -3.38
N VAL A 336 11.29 -18.71 -4.51
CA VAL A 336 11.36 -17.26 -4.75
C VAL A 336 12.04 -16.51 -3.59
N ARG A 337 13.20 -17.02 -3.15
CA ARG A 337 14.02 -16.36 -2.12
C ARG A 337 15.19 -15.64 -2.80
N PRO A 338 15.17 -14.29 -2.87
CA PRO A 338 16.29 -13.51 -3.40
C PRO A 338 17.59 -13.85 -2.68
N LEU A 339 18.60 -14.25 -3.44
CA LEU A 339 19.97 -14.39 -2.95
C LEU A 339 20.73 -13.08 -3.09
N ASP A 340 20.62 -12.48 -4.26
CA ASP A 340 21.22 -11.21 -4.63
C ASP A 340 20.25 -10.45 -5.54
N VAL A 341 20.41 -9.14 -5.57
CA VAL A 341 19.62 -8.26 -6.44
C VAL A 341 20.56 -7.32 -7.18
N MET A 342 20.39 -7.28 -8.49
CA MET A 342 21.04 -6.31 -9.35
C MET A 342 20.05 -5.20 -9.69
N LYS A 343 20.52 -3.96 -9.59
CA LYS A 343 19.77 -2.74 -9.93
C LYS A 343 20.63 -1.84 -10.82
N ASP A 344 20.07 -1.39 -11.94
CA ASP A 344 20.76 -0.55 -12.92
C ASP A 344 22.15 -1.10 -13.31
N GLY A 345 22.25 -2.41 -13.47
CA GLY A 345 23.46 -3.11 -13.91
C GLY A 345 24.53 -3.36 -12.85
N ARG A 346 24.27 -3.03 -11.57
CA ARG A 346 25.17 -3.37 -10.45
C ARG A 346 24.50 -4.32 -9.46
N ILE A 347 25.24 -5.32 -8.97
CA ILE A 347 24.79 -6.12 -7.83
C ILE A 347 24.84 -5.23 -6.59
N LEU A 348 23.74 -5.19 -5.85
CA LEU A 348 23.62 -4.41 -4.62
C LEU A 348 24.45 -5.05 -3.50
N THR A 349 25.08 -4.21 -2.69
CA THR A 349 25.97 -4.62 -1.61
C THR A 349 25.45 -4.15 -0.25
N GLU A 350 26.06 -4.63 0.84
CA GLU A 350 25.76 -4.12 2.18
C GLU A 350 26.01 -2.61 2.32
N GLU A 351 26.92 -2.02 1.52
CA GLU A 351 27.11 -0.56 1.49
C GLU A 351 25.89 0.16 0.91
N ASP A 352 25.27 -0.39 -0.14
CA ASP A 352 24.03 0.16 -0.69
C ASP A 352 22.89 0.08 0.33
N TYR A 353 22.77 -1.03 1.05
CA TYR A 353 21.73 -1.20 2.07
C TYR A 353 21.98 -0.32 3.32
N ALA A 354 23.24 -0.04 3.66
CA ALA A 354 23.59 0.83 4.78
C ALA A 354 23.52 2.33 4.46
N LYS A 355 23.46 2.69 3.16
CA LYS A 355 23.46 4.08 2.72
C LYS A 355 22.24 4.84 3.23
N ASP A 356 22.44 6.12 3.55
CA ASP A 356 21.35 7.04 3.84
C ASP A 356 20.70 7.55 2.52
N TYR A 357 19.41 7.25 2.37
CA TYR A 357 18.58 7.71 1.26
C TYR A 357 17.61 8.81 1.67
N SER A 358 17.77 9.38 2.87
CA SER A 358 16.91 10.42 3.40
C SER A 358 16.86 11.64 2.49
N VAL A 359 15.67 12.24 2.48
CA VAL A 359 15.42 13.58 1.97
C VAL A 359 14.88 14.38 3.15
N PRO A 360 15.44 15.56 3.44
CA PRO A 360 14.93 16.40 4.52
C PRO A 360 13.43 16.60 4.41
N VAL A 361 12.71 16.22 5.46
CA VAL A 361 11.27 16.41 5.56
C VAL A 361 11.00 17.90 5.78
N PRO A 362 10.13 18.55 4.98
CA PRO A 362 9.72 19.91 5.26
C PRO A 362 9.04 20.03 6.63
N ASP A 363 9.36 21.07 7.41
CA ASP A 363 8.81 21.30 8.76
C ASP A 363 7.28 21.22 8.81
N GLU A 364 6.60 21.71 7.77
CA GLU A 364 5.14 21.67 7.67
C GLU A 364 4.56 20.25 7.60
N LEU A 365 5.34 19.28 7.11
CA LEU A 365 4.95 17.87 7.12
C LEU A 365 5.26 17.20 8.47
N LEU A 366 6.04 17.83 9.37
CA LEU A 366 6.34 17.30 10.71
C LEU A 366 5.35 17.80 11.78
N HIS A 367 4.50 18.76 11.42
CA HIS A 367 3.60 19.45 12.35
C HIS A 367 2.17 19.47 11.82
N THR A 368 1.56 18.29 11.67
CA THR A 368 0.21 18.13 11.07
C THR A 368 -0.84 17.58 12.03
N VAL A 369 -0.50 17.36 13.31
CA VAL A 369 -1.45 16.86 14.31
C VAL A 369 -1.83 17.99 15.26
N HIS A 370 -3.07 18.45 15.12
CA HIS A 370 -3.68 19.57 15.82
C HIS A 370 -5.09 19.16 16.29
N VAL A 371 -5.16 18.58 17.49
CA VAL A 371 -6.40 17.98 18.00
C VAL A 371 -7.25 19.04 18.73
N GLY A 372 -6.60 20.06 19.30
CA GLY A 372 -7.27 21.07 20.11
C GLY A 372 -7.73 20.52 21.47
N GLU A 373 -8.66 21.22 22.13
CA GLU A 373 -9.11 20.80 23.47
C GLU A 373 -10.12 19.63 23.39
N VAL A 374 -9.73 18.49 23.95
CA VAL A 374 -10.58 17.31 24.12
C VAL A 374 -10.88 17.08 25.59
N THR A 375 -12.17 17.06 25.95
CA THR A 375 -12.65 16.86 27.33
C THR A 375 -13.48 15.59 27.45
N LYS A 376 -13.72 15.11 28.69
CA LYS A 376 -14.59 13.96 28.96
C LYS A 376 -15.99 14.15 28.37
N GLU A 377 -16.50 15.37 28.34
CA GLU A 377 -17.83 15.71 27.81
C GLU A 377 -17.92 15.50 26.29
N LYS A 378 -16.84 15.78 25.55
CA LYS A 378 -16.81 15.61 24.08
C LYS A 378 -16.74 14.14 23.63
N ILE A 379 -16.30 13.24 24.51
CA ILE A 379 -16.21 11.79 24.23
C ILE A 379 -17.37 10.99 24.86
N ARG A 380 -18.47 11.66 25.24
CA ARG A 380 -19.70 11.00 25.69
C ARG A 380 -20.61 10.71 24.51
N LEU A 381 -21.21 9.52 24.55
CA LEU A 381 -22.28 9.14 23.64
C LEU A 381 -23.59 9.05 24.43
N SER A 382 -24.58 9.86 24.08
CA SER A 382 -25.91 9.80 24.68
C SER A 382 -26.63 8.55 24.16
N CYS A 383 -27.18 7.72 25.06
CA CYS A 383 -27.85 6.48 24.69
C CYS A 383 -29.14 6.30 25.49
N ASP A 384 -30.28 6.51 24.81
CA ASP A 384 -31.62 6.25 25.35
C ASP A 384 -32.24 5.06 24.61
N GLY A 385 -31.84 3.84 24.99
CA GLY A 385 -32.32 2.58 24.40
C GLY A 385 -31.30 1.92 23.48
N LYS A 386 -31.77 1.37 22.35
CA LYS A 386 -30.88 0.72 21.38
C LYS A 386 -30.07 1.74 20.59
N THR A 387 -28.82 1.42 20.29
CA THR A 387 -27.91 2.27 19.50
C THR A 387 -27.14 1.43 18.47
N ASP A 388 -26.56 2.11 17.49
CA ASP A 388 -25.71 1.50 16.48
C ASP A 388 -24.39 1.05 17.11
N VAL A 389 -24.01 -0.20 16.87
CA VAL A 389 -22.78 -0.81 17.38
C VAL A 389 -21.96 -1.30 16.20
N ILE A 390 -20.67 -0.99 16.22
CA ILE A 390 -19.68 -1.49 15.27
C ILE A 390 -19.17 -2.84 15.80
N GLN A 391 -19.46 -3.93 15.09
CA GLN A 391 -18.85 -5.22 15.38
C GLN A 391 -17.68 -5.48 14.44
N MET A 392 -16.52 -5.77 15.04
CA MET A 392 -15.36 -6.30 14.31
C MET A 392 -15.61 -7.74 13.88
N ASN A 393 -15.23 -8.06 12.64
CA ASN A 393 -15.23 -9.42 12.14
C ASN A 393 -13.81 -9.98 12.18
N PRO A 394 -13.57 -11.13 12.82
CA PRO A 394 -12.25 -11.72 12.89
C PRO A 394 -11.61 -11.90 11.50
N HIS A 395 -10.36 -11.45 11.35
CA HIS A 395 -9.57 -11.55 10.13
C HIS A 395 -10.16 -10.86 8.89
N GLN A 396 -11.04 -9.87 9.07
CA GLN A 396 -11.68 -9.14 7.98
C GLN A 396 -11.66 -7.63 8.24
N ILE A 397 -11.49 -6.85 7.16
CA ILE A 397 -11.61 -5.38 7.19
C ILE A 397 -13.09 -4.94 7.23
N VAL A 398 -14.01 -5.76 6.72
CA VAL A 398 -15.44 -5.48 6.78
C VAL A 398 -15.97 -5.59 8.20
N THR A 399 -16.91 -4.72 8.56
CA THR A 399 -17.57 -4.71 9.88
C THR A 399 -19.03 -5.10 9.74
N THR A 400 -19.64 -5.50 10.85
CA THR A 400 -21.08 -5.79 10.92
C THR A 400 -21.80 -4.70 11.69
N HIS A 401 -22.89 -4.20 11.11
CA HIS A 401 -23.80 -3.27 11.78
C HIS A 401 -24.75 -4.02 12.71
N LEU A 402 -24.74 -3.63 13.99
CA LEU A 402 -25.70 -4.11 14.98
C LEU A 402 -26.49 -2.96 15.58
N VAL A 403 -27.72 -3.25 16.04
CA VAL A 403 -28.57 -2.33 16.78
C VAL A 403 -28.96 -2.97 18.12
N GLU A 404 -28.27 -2.58 19.19
CA GLU A 404 -28.29 -3.27 20.48
C GLU A 404 -28.51 -2.32 21.66
N GLU A 405 -29.02 -2.86 22.77
CA GLU A 405 -28.99 -2.15 24.06
C GLU A 405 -27.58 -2.28 24.65
N VAL A 406 -26.93 -1.14 24.90
CA VAL A 406 -25.58 -1.06 25.46
C VAL A 406 -25.63 -0.62 26.93
N PRO A 407 -24.59 -0.91 27.74
CA PRO A 407 -24.55 -0.44 29.12
C PRO A 407 -24.52 1.09 29.18
N THR A 408 -25.30 1.67 30.08
CA THR A 408 -25.36 3.12 30.28
C THR A 408 -25.20 3.51 31.74
N GLU A 409 -24.62 4.69 31.96
CA GLU A 409 -24.54 5.33 33.27
C GLU A 409 -24.93 6.80 33.11
N ASN A 410 -25.96 7.24 33.83
CA ASN A 410 -26.52 8.59 33.74
C ASN A 410 -26.94 9.02 32.31
N GLY A 411 -27.48 8.09 31.51
CA GLY A 411 -27.95 8.36 30.14
C GLY A 411 -26.85 8.35 29.07
N TYR A 412 -25.61 8.03 29.43
CA TYR A 412 -24.49 7.95 28.51
C TYR A 412 -23.96 6.52 28.42
N PHE A 413 -23.49 6.13 27.23
CA PHE A 413 -22.80 4.85 27.03
C PHE A 413 -21.62 4.70 27.97
N LYS A 414 -21.54 3.53 28.60
CA LYS A 414 -20.44 3.11 29.46
C LYS A 414 -19.88 1.79 28.92
N SER A 415 -18.58 1.78 28.65
CA SER A 415 -17.88 0.56 28.27
C SER A 415 -17.96 -0.50 29.36
N ASP A 416 -17.91 -1.77 28.95
CA ASP A 416 -17.89 -2.92 29.84
C ASP A 416 -17.02 -4.04 29.27
N GLY A 417 -17.17 -5.27 29.76
CA GLY A 417 -16.41 -6.43 29.26
C GLY A 417 -16.77 -6.88 27.84
N VAL A 418 -17.82 -6.32 27.23
CA VAL A 418 -18.32 -6.66 25.89
C VAL A 418 -18.07 -5.50 24.91
N TYR A 419 -18.34 -4.26 25.33
CA TYR A 419 -18.26 -3.07 24.49
C TYR A 419 -17.14 -2.14 24.94
N ASN A 420 -16.19 -1.87 24.04
CA ASN A 420 -15.25 -0.76 24.16
C ASN A 420 -15.88 0.52 23.58
N LYS A 421 -15.34 1.67 23.95
CA LYS A 421 -15.64 2.96 23.32
C LYS A 421 -14.60 3.21 22.25
N ILE A 422 -15.05 3.54 21.04
CA ILE A 422 -14.20 4.07 19.97
C ILE A 422 -14.51 5.55 19.74
N CYS A 423 -13.48 6.36 19.57
CA CYS A 423 -13.59 7.76 19.23
C CYS A 423 -12.74 8.09 18.00
N VAL A 424 -13.28 8.91 17.10
CA VAL A 424 -12.51 9.56 16.03
C VAL A 424 -12.50 11.05 16.31
N VAL A 425 -11.32 11.63 16.34
CA VAL A 425 -11.08 13.02 16.70
C VAL A 425 -10.46 13.73 15.50
N GLU A 426 -11.11 14.80 15.04
CA GLU A 426 -10.57 15.61 13.97
C GLU A 426 -9.23 16.22 14.39
N ARG A 427 -8.17 15.94 13.61
CA ARG A 427 -6.79 16.26 14.01
C ARG A 427 -6.10 17.27 13.11
N HIS A 428 -6.78 17.78 12.08
CA HIS A 428 -6.21 18.72 11.12
C HIS A 428 -6.46 20.18 11.51
N GLY A 429 -7.04 20.42 12.69
CA GLY A 429 -7.27 21.75 13.25
C GLY A 429 -8.39 22.54 12.56
N LYS A 430 -9.35 21.84 11.94
CA LYS A 430 -10.41 22.47 11.12
C LYS A 430 -11.74 22.61 11.85
N THR A 431 -12.21 21.55 12.49
CA THR A 431 -13.58 21.49 13.04
C THR A 431 -13.57 21.22 14.54
N GLY A 432 -12.59 20.48 15.05
CA GLY A 432 -12.57 20.01 16.44
C GLY A 432 -13.72 19.06 16.79
N GLU A 433 -14.32 18.44 15.78
CA GLU A 433 -15.39 17.45 15.89
C GLU A 433 -14.86 16.10 16.43
N ILE A 434 -15.72 15.39 17.15
CA ILE A 434 -15.41 14.08 17.73
C ILE A 434 -16.62 13.17 17.56
N GLY A 435 -16.40 12.04 16.91
CA GLY A 435 -17.39 10.97 16.80
C GLY A 435 -17.12 9.90 17.83
N VAL A 436 -18.18 9.30 18.37
CA VAL A 436 -18.11 8.27 19.40
C VAL A 436 -19.07 7.14 19.05
N ALA A 437 -18.62 5.89 19.18
CA ALA A 437 -19.45 4.72 18.98
C ALA A 437 -19.11 3.60 19.98
N PRO A 438 -20.04 2.67 20.26
CA PRO A 438 -19.73 1.40 20.89
C PRO A 438 -19.07 0.44 19.89
N LEU A 439 -17.99 -0.21 20.34
CA LEU A 439 -17.21 -1.17 19.55
C LEU A 439 -17.23 -2.55 20.22
N LYS A 440 -17.58 -3.58 19.47
CA LYS A 440 -17.57 -4.98 19.91
C LYS A 440 -16.45 -5.76 19.21
N GLY A 441 -15.66 -6.49 20.01
CA GLY A 441 -14.62 -7.40 19.53
C GLY A 441 -13.18 -6.92 19.69
N PHE A 442 -12.94 -5.66 20.06
CA PHE A 442 -11.58 -5.11 20.22
C PHE A 442 -10.88 -5.65 21.48
N GLY A 443 -11.57 -5.69 22.62
CA GLY A 443 -11.17 -6.48 23.78
C GLY A 443 -10.19 -5.81 24.75
N VAL A 444 -9.85 -4.53 24.55
CA VAL A 444 -8.99 -3.79 25.47
C VAL A 444 -9.64 -3.63 26.86
N LYS A 445 -8.84 -3.77 27.92
CA LYS A 445 -9.23 -3.73 29.34
C LYS A 445 -8.17 -2.97 30.14
N GLY A 446 -8.63 -2.03 30.96
CA GLY A 446 -7.80 -1.15 31.77
C GLY A 446 -6.87 -0.28 30.93
N GLY A 447 -7.34 0.22 29.78
CA GLY A 447 -6.49 0.96 28.86
C GLY A 447 -7.17 1.46 27.59
N ALA A 448 -6.39 2.14 26.76
CA ALA A 448 -6.77 2.60 25.45
C ALA A 448 -5.61 2.46 24.45
N VAL A 449 -5.95 2.23 23.19
CA VAL A 449 -5.03 2.19 22.04
C VAL A 449 -5.46 3.24 21.04
N ALA A 450 -4.51 4.04 20.56
CA ALA A 450 -4.76 5.11 19.59
C ALA A 450 -3.77 5.07 18.41
N THR A 451 -4.21 5.60 17.29
CA THR A 451 -3.40 5.82 16.08
C THR A 451 -3.85 7.08 15.34
N SER A 452 -2.92 7.77 14.68
CA SER A 452 -3.23 8.82 13.69
C SER A 452 -3.28 8.33 12.24
N VAL A 453 -3.02 7.04 12.03
CA VAL A 453 -3.23 6.35 10.76
C VAL A 453 -4.65 5.78 10.79
N ALA A 454 -5.58 6.45 10.13
CA ALA A 454 -6.98 6.04 10.00
C ALA A 454 -7.47 6.37 8.59
N HIS A 455 -7.56 5.37 7.72
CA HIS A 455 -7.83 5.54 6.30
C HIS A 455 -9.18 6.26 6.07
N ASP A 456 -9.31 7.21 5.15
CA ASP A 456 -8.25 7.91 4.38
C ASP A 456 -8.06 9.36 4.87
N SER A 457 -8.99 9.86 5.69
CA SER A 457 -8.92 11.23 6.20
C SER A 457 -7.84 11.39 7.27
N HIS A 458 -7.37 10.29 7.85
CA HIS A 458 -6.33 10.22 8.87
C HIS A 458 -6.58 11.12 10.06
N ASN A 459 -7.84 11.14 10.51
CA ASN A 459 -8.18 11.64 11.83
C ASN A 459 -7.62 10.70 12.90
N LEU A 460 -7.46 11.21 14.13
CA LEU A 460 -6.99 10.38 15.23
C LEU A 460 -8.11 9.44 15.64
N ILE A 461 -7.83 8.14 15.72
CA ILE A 461 -8.77 7.14 16.20
C ILE A 461 -8.24 6.46 17.46
N VAL A 462 -9.12 6.23 18.43
CA VAL A 462 -8.78 5.63 19.73
C VAL A 462 -9.88 4.70 20.18
N ALA A 463 -9.52 3.52 20.69
CA ALA A 463 -10.43 2.61 21.36
C ALA A 463 -9.96 2.32 22.78
N GLY A 464 -10.88 2.38 23.74
CA GLY A 464 -10.58 2.16 25.15
C GLY A 464 -11.79 1.69 25.95
N ASP A 465 -11.57 1.29 27.20
CA ASP A 465 -12.63 0.89 28.13
C ASP A 465 -12.95 1.97 29.18
N ASN A 466 -12.22 3.08 29.19
CA ASN A 466 -12.44 4.19 30.10
C ASN A 466 -11.98 5.54 29.51
N ASP A 467 -12.60 6.62 29.97
CA ASP A 467 -12.38 7.97 29.45
C ASP A 467 -10.98 8.52 29.76
N GLU A 468 -10.37 8.13 30.87
CA GLU A 468 -9.09 8.70 31.30
C GLU A 468 -7.94 8.21 30.42
N ASP A 469 -7.94 6.93 30.08
CA ASP A 469 -6.95 6.35 29.16
C ASP A 469 -7.17 6.80 27.72
N ILE A 470 -8.43 6.97 27.29
CA ILE A 470 -8.75 7.53 25.96
C ILE A 470 -8.15 8.94 25.83
N LEU A 471 -8.37 9.81 26.82
CA LEU A 471 -7.82 11.17 26.81
C LEU A 471 -6.29 11.18 26.87
N ALA A 472 -5.68 10.28 27.67
CA ALA A 472 -4.23 10.15 27.74
C ALA A 472 -3.62 9.68 26.41
N ALA A 473 -4.28 8.74 25.72
CA ALA A 473 -3.84 8.26 24.42
C ALA A 473 -3.94 9.35 23.34
N ILE A 474 -5.06 10.10 23.29
CA ILE A 474 -5.24 11.25 22.39
C ILE A 474 -4.11 12.26 22.56
N LYS A 475 -3.82 12.64 23.81
CA LYS A 475 -2.75 13.58 24.14
C LYS A 475 -1.38 13.03 23.74
N GLY A 476 -1.14 11.74 23.95
CA GLY A 476 0.10 11.08 23.53
C GLY A 476 0.33 11.17 22.03
N VAL A 477 -0.71 10.97 21.21
CA VAL A 477 -0.60 11.09 19.75
C VAL A 477 -0.28 12.54 19.36
N GLU A 478 -0.97 13.52 19.93
CA GLU A 478 -0.72 14.94 19.66
C GLU A 478 0.71 15.37 20.03
N GLU A 479 1.18 15.01 21.24
CA GLU A 479 2.52 15.35 21.73
C GLU A 479 3.65 14.75 20.87
N ASN A 480 3.40 13.62 20.21
CA ASN A 480 4.36 12.95 19.34
C ASN A 480 4.17 13.27 17.85
N GLN A 481 3.23 14.18 17.54
CA GLN A 481 2.86 14.55 16.16
C GLN A 481 2.45 13.34 15.31
N GLY A 482 1.73 12.41 15.94
CA GLY A 482 1.17 11.23 15.30
C GLY A 482 1.90 9.94 15.65
N GLY A 483 1.29 8.84 15.24
CA GLY A 483 1.77 7.48 15.45
C GLY A 483 0.88 6.67 16.36
N TYR A 484 1.45 5.59 16.90
CA TYR A 484 0.73 4.63 17.74
C TYR A 484 0.97 4.93 19.21
N VAL A 485 -0.10 4.85 20.01
CA VAL A 485 -0.04 5.09 21.45
C VAL A 485 -0.86 4.05 22.20
N ILE A 486 -0.30 3.55 23.30
CA ILE A 486 -1.01 2.75 24.29
C ILE A 486 -1.03 3.53 25.60
N ALA A 487 -2.20 3.65 26.23
CA ALA A 487 -2.38 4.30 27.52
C ALA A 487 -3.05 3.35 28.53
N SER A 488 -2.68 3.47 29.79
CA SER A 488 -3.28 2.73 30.91
C SER A 488 -3.03 3.46 32.23
N GLY A 489 -4.07 3.57 33.07
CA GLY A 489 -4.00 4.26 34.36
C GLY A 489 -3.81 5.77 34.23
N GLY A 490 -4.42 6.39 33.22
CA GLY A 490 -4.41 7.83 32.94
C GLY A 490 -3.10 8.36 32.36
N LYS A 491 -2.24 7.50 31.83
CA LYS A 491 -0.91 7.84 31.31
C LYS A 491 -0.57 7.05 30.05
N VAL A 492 0.28 7.63 29.21
CA VAL A 492 0.91 6.91 28.09
C VAL A 492 1.85 5.85 28.66
N VAL A 493 1.64 4.61 28.26
CA VAL A 493 2.47 3.44 28.60
C VAL A 493 3.47 3.19 27.49
N ASP A 494 3.05 3.31 26.23
CA ASP A 494 3.95 3.13 25.11
C ASP A 494 3.60 3.99 23.88
N VAL A 495 4.61 4.28 23.05
CA VAL A 495 4.49 5.14 21.87
C VAL A 495 5.46 4.76 20.74
N LEU A 496 4.95 4.75 19.51
CA LEU A 496 5.72 4.79 18.27
C LEU A 496 5.42 6.12 17.56
N PRO A 497 6.34 7.10 17.60
CA PRO A 497 6.13 8.39 16.92
C PRO A 497 6.21 8.25 15.40
N LEU A 498 5.20 8.79 14.70
CA LEU A 498 5.12 8.88 13.23
C LEU A 498 4.99 10.35 12.77
N PRO A 499 5.99 11.21 13.04
CA PRO A 499 5.86 12.66 12.88
C PRO A 499 5.65 13.12 11.43
N ILE A 500 6.06 12.35 10.42
CA ILE A 500 5.86 12.73 9.01
C ILE A 500 4.38 12.54 8.67
N CYS A 501 3.67 13.65 8.58
CA CYS A 501 2.24 13.77 8.36
C CYS A 501 1.36 13.06 9.41
N GLY A 502 1.92 12.60 10.52
CA GLY A 502 1.23 11.68 11.43
C GLY A 502 1.12 10.24 10.88
N LEU A 503 1.91 9.88 9.87
CA LEU A 503 1.80 8.63 9.10
C LEU A 503 3.10 7.82 9.06
N MET A 504 4.26 8.48 8.99
CA MET A 504 5.56 7.80 8.87
C MET A 504 6.58 8.34 9.86
N SER A 505 7.62 7.53 10.11
CA SER A 505 8.78 7.87 10.92
C SER A 505 10.05 8.03 10.08
N GLU A 506 10.96 8.87 10.56
CA GLU A 506 12.35 8.95 10.05
C GLU A 506 13.25 7.85 10.64
N LYS A 507 12.74 7.08 11.61
CA LYS A 507 13.46 5.94 12.19
C LYS A 507 13.69 4.84 11.17
N SER A 508 14.67 3.99 11.44
CA SER A 508 14.92 2.83 10.60
C SER A 508 13.77 1.83 10.64
N CYS A 509 13.62 1.06 9.56
CA CYS A 509 12.66 -0.04 9.51
C CYS A 509 12.85 -1.04 10.66
N ASP A 510 14.08 -1.29 11.10
CA ASP A 510 14.37 -2.21 12.21
C ASP A 510 13.84 -1.66 13.54
N GLU A 511 14.12 -0.39 13.85
CA GLU A 511 13.59 0.26 15.06
C GLU A 511 12.07 0.32 15.08
N ILE A 512 11.42 0.55 13.93
CA ILE A 512 9.96 0.57 13.82
C ILE A 512 9.40 -0.84 14.08
N THR A 513 9.94 -1.87 13.43
CA THR A 513 9.47 -3.25 13.61
C THR A 513 9.66 -3.75 15.04
N GLU A 514 10.85 -3.54 15.62
CA GLU A 514 11.10 -3.88 17.04
C GLU A 514 10.09 -3.16 17.95
N LYS A 515 9.82 -1.87 17.67
CA LYS A 515 8.88 -1.11 18.46
C LYS A 515 7.44 -1.59 18.36
N VAL A 516 6.98 -1.93 17.15
CA VAL A 516 5.64 -2.48 16.93
C VAL A 516 5.50 -3.81 17.68
N ALA A 517 6.51 -4.69 17.61
CA ALA A 517 6.48 -5.97 18.32
C ALA A 517 6.34 -5.79 19.84
N ASP A 518 7.10 -4.86 20.44
CA ASP A 518 6.99 -4.52 21.86
C ASP A 518 5.58 -4.01 22.21
N MET A 519 5.02 -3.13 21.36
CA MET A 519 3.69 -2.56 21.56
C MET A 519 2.58 -3.61 21.44
N LEU A 520 2.72 -4.59 20.54
CA LEU A 520 1.77 -5.72 20.44
C LEU A 520 1.78 -6.55 21.73
N GLU A 521 2.93 -6.77 22.35
CA GLU A 521 3.02 -7.46 23.65
C GLU A 521 2.38 -6.64 24.79
N GLU A 522 2.49 -5.31 24.77
CA GLU A 522 1.76 -4.45 25.71
C GLU A 522 0.23 -4.49 25.48
N ALA A 523 -0.21 -4.48 24.22
CA ALA A 523 -1.63 -4.59 23.87
C ALA A 523 -2.23 -5.92 24.37
N LYS A 524 -1.49 -7.03 24.27
CA LYS A 524 -1.90 -8.33 24.84
C LYS A 524 -2.10 -8.28 26.35
N LYS A 525 -1.25 -7.54 27.08
CA LYS A 525 -1.40 -7.37 28.55
C LYS A 525 -2.68 -6.61 28.91
N LEU A 526 -3.17 -5.75 28.01
CA LEU A 526 -4.47 -5.08 28.12
C LEU A 526 -5.64 -5.96 27.67
N GLY A 527 -5.42 -7.24 27.33
CA GLY A 527 -6.50 -8.18 27.02
C GLY A 527 -6.93 -8.23 25.55
N ILE A 528 -6.25 -7.52 24.66
CA ILE A 528 -6.45 -7.65 23.21
C ILE A 528 -5.97 -9.05 22.77
N SER A 529 -6.76 -9.73 21.94
CA SER A 529 -6.43 -11.08 21.45
C SER A 529 -5.20 -11.06 20.55
N GLU A 530 -4.42 -12.15 20.52
CA GLU A 530 -3.29 -12.29 19.58
C GLU A 530 -3.74 -12.32 18.11
N ASP A 531 -5.01 -12.66 17.86
CA ASP A 531 -5.62 -12.66 16.53
C ASP A 531 -6.02 -11.26 16.04
N VAL A 532 -5.87 -10.23 16.88
CA VAL A 532 -6.21 -8.84 16.57
C VAL A 532 -4.94 -8.01 16.57
N ASP A 533 -4.56 -7.50 15.41
CA ASP A 533 -3.62 -6.38 15.34
C ASP A 533 -4.39 -5.08 15.67
N PRO A 534 -4.15 -4.46 16.84
CA PRO A 534 -4.96 -3.34 17.29
C PRO A 534 -4.73 -2.07 16.46
N PHE A 535 -3.57 -1.91 15.85
CA PHE A 535 -3.25 -0.71 15.08
C PHE A 535 -3.83 -0.82 13.66
N ILE A 536 -3.58 -1.94 12.98
CA ILE A 536 -4.17 -2.21 11.65
C ILE A 536 -5.68 -2.16 11.74
N THR A 537 -6.27 -2.81 12.75
CA THR A 537 -7.73 -2.81 12.94
C THR A 537 -8.28 -1.39 13.01
N LEU A 538 -7.69 -0.55 13.88
CA LEU A 538 -8.13 0.84 14.04
C LEU A 538 -7.96 1.65 12.75
N SER A 539 -6.90 1.41 11.98
CA SER A 539 -6.67 2.09 10.70
C SER A 539 -7.85 1.95 9.74
N PHE A 540 -8.56 0.83 9.77
CA PHE A 540 -9.70 0.57 8.87
C PHE A 540 -11.09 0.85 9.48
N MET A 541 -11.21 1.11 10.79
CA MET A 541 -12.52 1.38 11.42
C MET A 541 -13.13 2.73 10.99
N ALA A 542 -12.32 3.63 10.43
CA ALA A 542 -12.76 4.91 9.86
C ALA A 542 -12.96 4.89 8.33
N LEU A 543 -12.56 3.83 7.63
CA LEU A 543 -12.54 3.84 6.16
C LEU A 543 -13.93 3.75 5.54
N THR A 544 -14.48 4.91 5.16
CA THR A 544 -15.88 5.08 4.69
C THR A 544 -16.18 4.48 3.32
N VAL A 545 -15.18 4.01 2.58
CA VAL A 545 -15.36 3.37 1.27
C VAL A 545 -15.53 1.84 1.34
N ILE A 546 -15.53 1.25 2.55
CA ILE A 546 -15.74 -0.19 2.76
C ILE A 546 -16.98 -0.43 3.64
N PRO A 547 -17.86 -1.39 3.30
CA PRO A 547 -19.06 -1.71 4.08
C PRO A 547 -18.79 -2.45 5.43
N GLU A 548 -19.77 -2.54 6.34
CA GLU A 548 -21.11 -1.92 6.32
C GLU A 548 -21.20 -0.64 7.18
N ILE A 549 -20.48 -0.60 8.30
CA ILE A 549 -20.53 0.50 9.29
C ILE A 549 -19.14 0.99 9.67
N ARG A 550 -18.96 2.30 9.81
CA ARG A 550 -17.71 2.96 10.20
C ARG A 550 -17.95 4.03 11.26
N VAL A 551 -16.87 4.58 11.81
CA VAL A 551 -16.92 5.78 12.68
C VAL A 551 -16.06 6.86 12.07
N THR A 552 -16.57 8.09 12.02
CA THR A 552 -15.85 9.29 11.60
C THR A 552 -15.86 10.32 12.72
N GLU A 553 -15.24 11.48 12.55
CA GLU A 553 -15.33 12.58 13.52
C GLU A 553 -16.76 13.11 13.70
N ARG A 554 -17.69 12.73 12.81
CA ARG A 554 -19.12 13.08 12.88
C ARG A 554 -20.00 12.00 13.50
N GLY A 555 -19.41 10.87 13.92
CA GLY A 555 -20.12 9.75 14.55
C GLY A 555 -20.17 8.52 13.65
N VAL A 556 -21.23 7.71 13.81
CA VAL A 556 -21.41 6.48 13.03
C VAL A 556 -21.76 6.82 11.57
N TYR A 557 -21.11 6.12 10.65
CA TYR A 557 -21.39 6.18 9.22
C TYR A 557 -21.84 4.81 8.71
N LEU A 558 -22.97 4.76 7.98
CA LEU A 558 -23.48 3.56 7.34
C LEU A 558 -23.20 3.63 5.84
N PHE A 559 -22.47 2.64 5.33
CA PHE A 559 -22.12 2.57 3.91
C PHE A 559 -23.39 2.47 3.04
N GLY A 560 -23.48 3.32 2.02
CA GLY A 560 -24.62 3.33 1.09
C GLY A 560 -25.91 3.90 1.65
N ALA A 561 -25.94 4.39 2.90
CA ALA A 561 -27.07 5.17 3.41
C ALA A 561 -27.11 6.52 2.67
N LYS A 562 -28.25 6.84 2.05
CA LYS A 562 -28.50 8.10 1.33
C LYS A 562 -29.02 9.19 2.25
#